data_AF-A0A087A0S0-F1
#
_entry.id   AF-A0A087A0S0-F1
#
_cell.length_a   1.000
_cell.length_b   1.000
_cell.length_c   1.000
_cell.angle_alpha   90.00
_cell.angle_beta   90.00
_cell.angle_gamma   90.00
#
_symmetry.space_group_name_H-M   'P 1'
#
loop_
_entity.id
_entity.type
_entity.pdbx_description
1 polymer ?
#
loop_
_entity_poly.entity_id
_entity_poly.type
_entity_poly.pdbx_seq_one_letter_code
_entity_poly.pdbx_strand_id
1 'polypeptide(L)'
;MSRAIARYLTRITALTAAATAVLALSAVPGVSAPTAEAASGETAAVAMYRLYNPNSGEHFYTANSQERETLRDAGWNYEGIGWQAPATSNIPVYRLYNRNAGDHHYTMNAAERDSLVRSGWNYEGIGWYSDPQQRIPLYRQYNPHAIAGAHNYTPNAAERDNLIHAGWHDEGIGWYGVGGASAAPAETQSNDGAYASVEGVMNLRGSGSGYQAKLVMSGGGSTVSFGIQYEQDIHYAYPQYPGNTVFLVENVMSHATQAGPAGKQYMYLRAASLSQDAKVRLSWYTDNTIRFFVNDQEIGRTKTTMSAPFIFAVEGSAARNGDTINATVRNVTVKAGNNAASYGTISGWNDRNDYFGLDGTVTKQGTVNNENGPFNTNGVPSYGVDVAINGRANIPGNGPDGKPWTWDTCFSAVDPTTNTTGHPLSAVINIAQKR
;
A
#
# COMPACT_ATOMS: atom_id res chain seq x y z
N MET A 1 -17.98 -5.00 -16.80
CA MET A 1 -17.76 -4.79 -15.35
C MET A 1 -18.78 -5.59 -14.55
N SER A 2 -18.32 -6.61 -13.83
CA SER A 2 -19.19 -7.57 -13.14
C SER A 2 -19.86 -6.94 -11.91
N ARG A 3 -21.16 -7.19 -11.74
CA ARG A 3 -22.05 -6.70 -10.67
C ARG A 3 -21.70 -7.18 -9.24
N ALA A 4 -20.47 -7.62 -9.02
CA ALA A 4 -20.01 -8.21 -7.77
C ALA A 4 -19.48 -7.18 -6.75
N ILE A 5 -19.06 -5.98 -7.18
CA ILE A 5 -18.48 -4.95 -6.29
C ILE A 5 -19.56 -4.11 -5.57
N ALA A 6 -20.77 -4.00 -6.12
CA ALA A 6 -21.86 -3.21 -5.53
C ALA A 6 -22.54 -3.83 -4.30
N ARG A 7 -22.18 -5.06 -3.89
CA ARG A 7 -22.89 -5.80 -2.82
C ARG A 7 -22.26 -5.69 -1.43
N TYR A 8 -21.04 -5.18 -1.29
CA TYR A 8 -20.37 -5.09 0.02
C TYR A 8 -20.66 -3.79 0.81
N LEU A 9 -21.24 -2.76 0.18
CA LEU A 9 -21.58 -1.49 0.83
C LEU A 9 -22.97 -1.46 1.52
N THR A 10 -23.69 -2.59 1.61
CA THR A 10 -25.10 -2.61 2.06
C THR A 10 -25.32 -3.11 3.51
N ARG A 11 -24.32 -3.05 4.39
CA ARG A 11 -24.52 -3.37 5.82
C ARG A 11 -23.80 -2.39 6.74
N ILE A 12 -24.20 -1.12 6.71
CA ILE A 12 -23.92 -0.20 7.82
C ILE A 12 -25.21 0.57 8.10
N THR A 13 -26.04 0.03 8.98
CA THR A 13 -27.07 0.80 9.68
C THR A 13 -27.17 0.30 11.10
N ALA A 14 -27.16 1.29 12.01
CA ALA A 14 -27.51 1.27 13.42
C ALA A 14 -26.53 0.58 14.38
N LEU A 15 -25.86 1.40 15.20
CA LEU A 15 -26.05 1.33 16.65
C LEU A 15 -25.66 2.67 17.29
N THR A 16 -26.67 3.48 17.62
CA THR A 16 -26.57 4.56 18.62
C THR A 16 -26.98 3.99 19.97
N ALA A 17 -26.15 4.16 21.00
CA ALA A 17 -26.60 4.12 22.38
C ALA A 17 -25.76 5.07 23.23
N ALA A 18 -26.45 6.03 23.84
CA ALA A 18 -25.93 7.03 24.75
C ALA A 18 -25.51 6.40 26.10
N ALA A 19 -24.49 6.97 26.73
CA ALA A 19 -24.21 6.74 28.14
C ALA A 19 -24.20 8.09 28.88
N THR A 20 -25.34 8.41 29.49
CA THR A 20 -25.43 9.38 30.59
C THR A 20 -24.85 8.75 31.86
N ALA A 21 -23.75 9.29 32.36
CA ALA A 21 -23.27 9.02 33.72
C ALA A 21 -23.63 10.22 34.61
N VAL A 22 -24.64 10.03 35.46
CA VAL A 22 -24.90 10.91 36.60
C VAL A 22 -24.02 10.43 37.74
N LEU A 23 -22.97 11.19 38.08
CA LEU A 23 -22.20 11.03 39.30
C LEU A 23 -22.69 12.06 40.31
N ALA A 24 -23.44 11.59 41.31
CA ALA A 24 -23.73 12.36 42.51
C ALA A 24 -22.46 12.46 43.35
N LEU A 25 -21.90 13.66 43.49
CA LEU A 25 -20.81 13.95 44.41
C LEU A 25 -21.36 14.77 45.58
N SER A 26 -21.27 14.20 46.77
CA SER A 26 -21.55 14.84 48.05
C SER A 26 -20.62 16.03 48.27
N ALA A 27 -21.21 17.17 48.66
CA ALA A 27 -20.49 18.40 48.94
C ALA A 27 -19.64 18.27 50.22
N VAL A 28 -18.38 18.69 50.14
CA VAL A 28 -17.54 19.00 51.30
C VAL A 28 -17.20 20.50 51.20
N PRO A 29 -17.58 21.35 52.19
CA PRO A 29 -17.33 22.77 52.11
C PRO A 29 -15.92 23.11 52.63
N GLY A 30 -15.17 23.88 51.83
CA GLY A 30 -14.01 24.62 52.30
C GLY A 30 -12.70 24.31 51.59
N VAL A 31 -12.53 24.79 50.35
CA VAL A 31 -11.22 25.19 49.80
C VAL A 31 -11.43 26.40 48.90
N SER A 32 -10.62 27.42 49.12
CA SER A 32 -10.60 28.72 48.46
C SER A 32 -10.37 28.62 46.95
N ALA A 33 -11.05 29.47 46.18
CA ALA A 33 -10.92 29.55 44.73
C ALA A 33 -9.52 30.07 44.32
N PRO A 34 -8.79 29.40 43.40
CA PRO A 34 -7.66 30.02 42.75
C PRO A 34 -8.15 30.91 41.59
N THR A 35 -7.54 32.09 41.51
CA THR A 35 -7.68 33.09 40.47
C THR A 35 -7.48 32.49 39.06
N ALA A 36 -8.40 32.82 38.15
CA ALA A 36 -8.36 32.42 36.75
C ALA A 36 -7.20 33.10 36.01
N GLU A 37 -6.13 32.36 35.81
CA GLU A 37 -5.10 32.68 34.83
C GLU A 37 -5.61 32.21 33.46
N ALA A 38 -5.58 33.11 32.47
CA ALA A 38 -6.10 32.86 31.14
C ALA A 38 -5.30 31.74 30.44
N ALA A 39 -5.80 30.52 30.54
CA ALA A 39 -5.32 29.40 29.74
C ALA A 39 -5.56 29.73 28.27
N SER A 40 -4.47 29.83 27.50
CA SER A 40 -4.51 29.80 26.04
C SER A 40 -5.23 28.52 25.61
N GLY A 41 -6.52 28.64 25.28
CA GLY A 41 -7.37 27.52 24.90
C GLY A 41 -6.91 26.93 23.58
N GLU A 42 -5.98 25.97 23.64
CA GLU A 42 -5.81 25.01 22.55
C GLU A 42 -7.17 24.32 22.37
N THR A 43 -7.83 24.65 21.26
CA THR A 43 -9.06 23.96 20.87
C THR A 43 -8.66 22.52 20.62
N ALA A 44 -9.22 21.57 21.39
CA ALA A 44 -8.95 20.15 21.17
C ALA A 44 -9.13 19.83 19.68
N ALA A 45 -8.15 19.18 19.08
CA ALA A 45 -8.08 18.96 17.64
C ALA A 45 -8.41 17.50 17.28
N VAL A 46 -9.00 17.31 16.11
CA VAL A 46 -9.34 16.00 15.54
C VAL A 46 -8.68 15.89 14.17
N ALA A 47 -7.89 14.84 13.98
CA ALA A 47 -7.21 14.58 12.73
C ALA A 47 -8.19 14.13 11.64
N MET A 48 -8.23 14.85 10.51
CA MET A 48 -8.98 14.43 9.33
C MET A 48 -8.05 13.63 8.42
N TYR A 49 -8.25 12.32 8.37
CA TYR A 49 -7.53 11.43 7.48
C TYR A 49 -7.95 11.69 6.04
N ARG A 50 -6.98 11.83 5.14
CA ARG A 50 -7.15 11.99 3.70
C ARG A 50 -6.75 10.69 3.00
N LEU A 51 -7.64 10.17 2.18
CA LEU A 51 -7.41 8.96 1.39
C LEU A 51 -7.71 9.21 -0.08
N TYR A 52 -6.89 8.69 -0.98
CA TYR A 52 -7.04 8.80 -2.43
C TYR A 52 -7.41 7.45 -3.06
N ASN A 53 -8.41 7.44 -3.91
CA ASN A 53 -8.79 6.26 -4.69
C ASN A 53 -8.12 6.30 -6.07
N PRO A 54 -7.12 5.44 -6.35
CA PRO A 54 -6.44 5.43 -7.64
C PRO A 54 -7.34 4.99 -8.82
N ASN A 55 -8.51 4.40 -8.55
CA ASN A 55 -9.42 3.92 -9.61
C ASN A 55 -10.45 4.97 -10.03
N SER A 56 -10.90 5.84 -9.11
CA SER A 56 -11.89 6.90 -9.41
C SER A 56 -11.29 8.31 -9.43
N GLY A 57 -10.12 8.52 -8.82
CA GLY A 57 -9.55 9.85 -8.59
C GLY A 57 -10.15 10.57 -7.37
N GLU A 58 -11.09 9.93 -6.65
CA GLU A 58 -11.75 10.51 -5.47
C GLU A 58 -10.80 10.67 -4.28
N HIS A 59 -10.97 11.77 -3.55
CA HIS A 59 -10.44 11.92 -2.20
C HIS A 59 -11.55 11.74 -1.17
N PHE A 60 -11.28 10.96 -0.14
CA PHE A 60 -12.18 10.76 1.00
C PHE A 60 -11.56 11.32 2.28
N TYR A 61 -12.40 11.96 3.09
CA TYR A 61 -11.99 12.61 4.33
C TYR A 61 -12.80 12.08 5.52
N THR A 62 -12.11 11.66 6.58
CA THR A 62 -12.77 11.15 7.78
C THR A 62 -11.96 11.35 9.05
N ALA A 63 -12.66 11.58 10.17
CA ALA A 63 -12.10 11.51 11.53
C ALA A 63 -11.96 10.07 12.04
N ASN A 64 -12.67 9.12 11.41
CA ASN A 64 -12.81 7.76 11.89
C ASN A 64 -11.67 6.88 11.37
N SER A 65 -10.82 6.43 12.30
CA SER A 65 -9.70 5.54 11.99
C SER A 65 -10.15 4.18 11.42
N GLN A 66 -11.33 3.68 11.78
CA GLN A 66 -11.86 2.43 11.24
C GLN A 66 -12.33 2.59 9.78
N GLU A 67 -12.92 3.72 9.42
CA GLU A 67 -13.24 4.03 8.02
C GLU A 67 -11.96 4.12 7.20
N ARG A 68 -10.91 4.78 7.72
CA ARG A 68 -9.59 4.81 7.10
C ARG A 68 -9.04 3.40 6.84
N GLU A 69 -8.99 2.52 7.85
CA GLU A 69 -8.47 1.16 7.64
C GLU A 69 -9.31 0.35 6.65
N THR A 70 -10.64 0.50 6.68
CA THR A 70 -11.54 -0.20 5.74
C THR A 70 -11.28 0.22 4.30
N LEU A 71 -11.03 1.51 4.05
CA LEU A 71 -10.71 2.02 2.72
C LEU A 71 -9.32 1.56 2.25
N ARG A 72 -8.33 1.52 3.15
CA ARG A 72 -7.01 0.95 2.83
C ARG A 72 -7.09 -0.51 2.44
N ASP A 73 -7.91 -1.29 3.15
CA ASP A 73 -8.18 -2.69 2.83
C ASP A 73 -8.91 -2.84 1.48
N ALA A 74 -9.67 -1.81 1.06
CA ALA A 74 -10.28 -1.72 -0.25
C ALA A 74 -9.34 -1.16 -1.35
N GLY A 75 -8.07 -0.91 -1.04
CA GLY A 75 -7.06 -0.47 -2.00
C GLY A 75 -6.95 1.05 -2.18
N TRP A 76 -7.49 1.84 -1.25
CA TRP A 76 -7.28 3.30 -1.22
C TRP A 76 -5.93 3.65 -0.61
N ASN A 77 -5.31 4.70 -1.13
CA ASN A 77 -4.03 5.22 -0.64
C ASN A 77 -4.27 6.16 0.53
N TYR A 78 -3.74 5.84 1.71
CA TYR A 78 -3.76 6.76 2.84
C TYR A 78 -2.63 7.79 2.68
N GLU A 79 -3.00 9.06 2.51
CA GLU A 79 -2.05 10.14 2.23
C GLU A 79 -1.58 10.85 3.51
N GLY A 80 -2.27 10.62 4.63
CA GLY A 80 -1.97 11.22 5.91
C GLY A 80 -3.14 12.01 6.49
N ILE A 81 -2.81 13.00 7.29
CA ILE A 81 -3.77 13.95 7.86
C ILE A 81 -3.91 15.11 6.86
N GLY A 82 -5.09 15.29 6.28
CA GLY A 82 -5.37 16.40 5.36
C GLY A 82 -5.41 17.75 6.08
N TRP A 83 -5.94 17.78 7.30
CA TRP A 83 -5.89 18.91 8.25
C TRP A 83 -6.31 18.45 9.64
N GLN A 84 -6.14 19.32 10.63
CA GLN A 84 -6.72 19.17 11.96
C GLN A 84 -8.00 20.01 12.05
N ALA A 85 -9.13 19.40 12.36
CA ALA A 85 -10.39 20.09 12.62
C ALA A 85 -10.54 20.38 14.13
N PRO A 86 -11.25 21.45 14.55
CA PRO A 86 -11.65 21.57 15.94
C PRO A 86 -12.58 20.42 16.35
N ALA A 87 -12.42 19.92 17.57
CA ALA A 87 -13.27 18.85 18.12
C ALA A 87 -14.73 19.29 18.23
N THR A 88 -14.97 20.56 18.53
CA THR A 88 -16.30 21.17 18.58
C THR A 88 -16.26 22.60 18.07
N SER A 89 -17.31 23.02 17.37
CA SER A 89 -17.62 24.43 17.13
C SER A 89 -19.11 24.57 16.77
N ASN A 90 -19.60 25.80 16.59
CA ASN A 90 -20.95 26.07 16.09
C ASN A 90 -21.04 26.13 14.56
N ILE A 91 -19.98 25.73 13.84
CA ILE A 91 -19.87 25.79 12.38
C ILE A 91 -19.71 24.36 11.85
N PRO A 92 -20.80 23.60 11.65
CA PRO A 92 -20.73 22.21 11.22
C PRO A 92 -20.34 22.09 9.74
N VAL A 93 -19.58 21.04 9.40
CA VAL A 93 -19.39 20.56 8.04
C VAL A 93 -20.20 19.27 7.86
N TYR A 94 -21.20 19.33 6.99
CA TYR A 94 -22.12 18.25 6.69
C TYR A 94 -21.48 17.26 5.72
N ARG A 95 -21.61 15.96 5.99
CA ARG A 95 -21.17 14.87 5.11
C ARG A 95 -22.39 14.28 4.40
N LEU A 96 -22.28 14.15 3.08
CA LEU A 96 -23.31 13.54 2.24
C LEU A 96 -22.71 12.47 1.33
N TYR A 97 -23.48 11.43 1.05
CA TYR A 97 -23.08 10.32 0.18
C TYR A 97 -24.05 10.13 -0.98
N ASN A 98 -23.52 10.02 -2.20
CA ASN A 98 -24.27 9.66 -3.40
C ASN A 98 -24.05 8.20 -3.77
N ARG A 99 -25.02 7.34 -3.46
CA ARG A 99 -24.94 5.91 -3.78
C ARG A 99 -24.86 5.61 -5.28
N ASN A 100 -25.35 6.49 -6.14
CA ASN A 100 -25.36 6.26 -7.59
C ASN A 100 -24.00 6.51 -8.24
N ALA A 101 -23.28 7.54 -7.76
CA ALA A 101 -21.92 7.86 -8.22
C ALA A 101 -20.83 7.18 -7.38
N GLY A 102 -21.15 6.79 -6.14
CA GLY A 102 -20.17 6.35 -5.15
C GLY A 102 -19.34 7.50 -4.58
N ASP A 103 -19.87 8.73 -4.57
CA ASP A 103 -19.15 9.98 -4.28
C ASP A 103 -19.57 10.60 -2.94
N HIS A 104 -18.65 11.28 -2.27
CA HIS A 104 -18.92 12.03 -1.04
C HIS A 104 -18.84 13.54 -1.26
N HIS A 105 -19.72 14.28 -0.57
CA HIS A 105 -19.73 15.74 -0.57
C HIS A 105 -19.65 16.30 0.84
N TYR A 106 -18.91 17.40 0.99
CA TYR A 106 -18.70 18.06 2.26
C TYR A 106 -19.01 19.56 2.14
N THR A 107 -19.88 20.07 3.01
CA THR A 107 -20.29 21.47 2.94
C THR A 107 -20.68 22.05 4.29
N MET A 108 -20.37 23.33 4.52
CA MET A 108 -20.94 24.11 5.63
C MET A 108 -22.33 24.66 5.31
N ASN A 109 -22.76 24.62 4.04
CA ASN A 109 -24.01 25.22 3.60
C ASN A 109 -25.19 24.25 3.82
N ALA A 110 -26.05 24.57 4.79
CA ALA A 110 -27.24 23.80 5.09
C ALA A 110 -28.23 23.73 3.90
N ALA A 111 -28.36 24.80 3.11
CA ALA A 111 -29.24 24.82 1.94
C ALA A 111 -28.71 23.92 0.81
N GLU A 112 -27.39 23.84 0.64
CA GLU A 112 -26.75 22.91 -0.30
C GLU A 112 -27.00 21.46 0.12
N ARG A 113 -26.77 21.15 1.41
CA ARG A 113 -27.12 19.85 2.00
C ARG A 113 -28.58 19.49 1.72
N ASP A 114 -29.51 20.38 2.02
CA ASP A 114 -30.95 20.12 1.86
C ASP A 114 -31.34 19.96 0.39
N SER A 115 -30.64 20.63 -0.53
CA SER A 115 -30.83 20.45 -1.97
C SER A 115 -30.33 19.09 -2.46
N LEU A 116 -29.16 18.64 -2.00
CA LEU A 116 -28.62 17.33 -2.33
C LEU A 116 -29.47 16.20 -1.76
N VAL A 117 -29.97 16.34 -0.53
CA VAL A 117 -30.91 15.38 0.07
C VAL A 117 -32.20 15.27 -0.75
N ARG A 118 -32.79 16.40 -1.17
CA ARG A 118 -33.95 16.40 -2.08
C ARG A 118 -33.64 15.75 -3.43
N SER A 119 -32.38 15.76 -3.85
CA SER A 119 -31.88 15.13 -5.06
C SER A 119 -31.49 13.65 -4.86
N GLY A 120 -31.77 13.08 -3.70
CA GLY A 120 -31.57 11.65 -3.41
C GLY A 120 -30.23 11.28 -2.76
N TRP A 121 -29.42 12.26 -2.36
CA TRP A 121 -28.19 12.00 -1.59
C TRP A 121 -28.55 11.61 -0.15
N ASN A 122 -27.74 10.74 0.45
CA ASN A 122 -27.87 10.38 1.85
C ASN A 122 -27.14 11.40 2.73
N TYR A 123 -27.82 11.99 3.70
CA TYR A 123 -27.18 12.82 4.72
C TYR A 123 -26.63 11.94 5.83
N GLU A 124 -25.32 11.98 6.03
CA GLU A 124 -24.62 11.11 6.99
C GLU A 124 -24.34 11.80 8.33
N GLY A 125 -24.77 13.05 8.48
CA GLY A 125 -24.56 13.84 9.69
C GLY A 125 -23.45 14.88 9.55
N ILE A 126 -22.98 15.37 10.70
CA ILE A 126 -21.84 16.28 10.80
C ILE A 126 -20.58 15.41 10.73
N GLY A 127 -19.73 15.65 9.72
CA GLY A 127 -18.44 14.97 9.61
C GLY A 127 -17.41 15.54 10.59
N TRP A 128 -17.35 16.87 10.67
CA TRP A 128 -16.47 17.64 11.56
C TRP A 128 -16.96 19.09 11.65
N TYR A 129 -16.16 19.95 12.28
CA TYR A 129 -16.46 21.36 12.48
C TYR A 129 -15.42 22.26 11.81
N SER A 130 -15.80 23.48 11.43
CA SER A 130 -14.88 24.52 10.98
C SER A 130 -14.34 25.32 12.15
N ASP A 131 -13.10 25.78 12.04
CA ASP A 131 -12.44 26.66 13.00
C ASP A 131 -13.05 28.08 12.96
N PRO A 132 -13.67 28.58 14.06
CA PRO A 132 -14.19 29.94 14.14
C PRO A 132 -13.11 31.01 14.03
N GLN A 133 -11.85 30.70 14.34
CA GLN A 133 -10.73 31.63 14.23
C GLN A 133 -10.13 31.67 12.81
N GLN A 134 -10.63 30.85 11.89
CA GLN A 134 -10.25 30.86 10.47
C GLN A 134 -8.74 30.70 10.22
N ARG A 135 -8.04 29.89 11.03
CA ARG A 135 -6.58 29.83 11.00
C ARG A 135 -6.01 29.22 9.73
N ILE A 136 -6.57 28.10 9.27
CA ILE A 136 -6.08 27.37 8.08
C ILE A 136 -7.23 27.22 7.08
N PRO A 137 -7.22 27.90 5.92
CA PRO A 137 -8.27 27.74 4.92
C PRO A 137 -8.19 26.37 4.22
N LEU A 138 -9.33 25.73 3.99
CA LEU A 138 -9.46 24.59 3.08
C LEU A 138 -10.12 25.05 1.79
N TYR A 139 -9.35 25.05 0.70
CA TYR A 139 -9.83 25.41 -0.63
C TYR A 139 -10.68 24.27 -1.19
N ARG A 140 -11.83 24.61 -1.79
CA ARG A 140 -12.74 23.68 -2.47
C ARG A 140 -12.59 23.82 -4.00
N GLN A 141 -12.31 22.73 -4.70
CA GLN A 141 -12.28 22.70 -6.17
C GLN A 141 -13.29 21.69 -6.68
N TYR A 142 -13.93 22.00 -7.81
CA TYR A 142 -14.90 21.13 -8.49
C TYR A 142 -14.43 20.73 -9.89
N ASN A 143 -14.52 19.45 -10.23
CA ASN A 143 -14.25 18.91 -11.56
C ASN A 143 -15.57 18.70 -12.32
N PRO A 144 -15.90 19.56 -13.31
CA PRO A 144 -17.14 19.42 -14.08
C PRO A 144 -17.17 18.19 -15.01
N HIS A 145 -16.04 17.49 -15.17
CA HIS A 145 -15.90 16.33 -16.05
C HIS A 145 -15.77 15.01 -15.29
N ALA A 146 -15.79 15.04 -13.96
CA ALA A 146 -15.71 13.83 -13.14
C ALA A 146 -17.07 13.11 -13.05
N ILE A 147 -17.04 11.77 -13.13
CA ILE A 147 -18.22 10.93 -12.85
C ILE A 147 -18.38 10.71 -11.33
N ALA A 148 -17.27 10.60 -10.62
CA ALA A 148 -17.15 10.49 -9.16
C ALA A 148 -15.84 11.17 -8.72
N GLY A 149 -15.71 11.53 -7.43
CA GLY A 149 -14.55 12.28 -6.97
C GLY A 149 -14.52 13.71 -7.50
N ALA A 150 -15.70 14.31 -7.65
CA ALA A 150 -15.82 15.60 -8.34
C ALA A 150 -15.33 16.78 -7.50
N HIS A 151 -15.07 16.61 -6.20
CA HIS A 151 -14.59 17.68 -5.34
C HIS A 151 -13.23 17.34 -4.69
N ASN A 152 -12.39 18.36 -4.56
CA ASN A 152 -11.16 18.32 -3.78
C ASN A 152 -11.20 19.36 -2.67
N TYR A 153 -10.66 19.00 -1.51
CA TYR A 153 -10.51 19.89 -0.36
C TYR A 153 -9.09 19.83 0.18
N THR A 154 -8.41 20.97 0.21
CA THR A 154 -6.99 21.02 0.56
C THR A 154 -6.57 22.33 1.23
N PRO A 155 -5.68 22.30 2.23
CA PRO A 155 -5.03 23.52 2.72
C PRO A 155 -3.88 23.97 1.80
N ASN A 156 -3.49 23.14 0.82
CA ASN A 156 -2.36 23.42 -0.06
C ASN A 156 -2.79 24.29 -1.26
N ALA A 157 -2.38 25.55 -1.24
CA ALA A 157 -2.67 26.49 -2.33
C ALA A 157 -2.06 26.04 -3.67
N ALA A 158 -0.90 25.39 -3.67
CA ALA A 158 -0.28 24.90 -4.91
C ALA A 158 -1.08 23.73 -5.52
N GLU A 159 -1.67 22.86 -4.69
CA GLU A 159 -2.56 21.80 -5.17
C GLU A 159 -3.83 22.40 -5.81
N ARG A 160 -4.45 23.38 -5.14
CA ARG A 160 -5.57 24.15 -5.72
C ARG A 160 -5.20 24.74 -7.08
N ASP A 161 -4.09 25.47 -7.15
CA ASP A 161 -3.67 26.19 -8.36
C ASP A 161 -3.37 25.21 -9.51
N ASN A 162 -2.78 24.05 -9.21
CA ASN A 162 -2.56 22.98 -10.18
C ASN A 162 -3.87 22.39 -10.71
N LEU A 163 -4.87 22.16 -9.84
CA LEU A 163 -6.18 21.66 -10.25
C LEU A 163 -6.92 22.68 -11.13
N ILE A 164 -6.87 23.96 -10.77
CA ILE A 164 -7.42 25.05 -11.60
C ILE A 164 -6.75 25.08 -12.97
N HIS A 165 -5.42 24.98 -13.01
CA HIS A 165 -4.68 24.90 -14.27
C HIS A 165 -5.07 23.67 -15.11
N ALA A 166 -5.43 22.57 -14.46
CA ALA A 166 -5.96 21.35 -15.08
C ALA A 166 -7.45 21.44 -15.48
N GLY A 167 -8.10 22.60 -15.33
CA GLY A 167 -9.47 22.86 -15.76
C GLY A 167 -10.55 22.69 -14.68
N TRP A 168 -10.17 22.47 -13.42
CA TRP A 168 -11.12 22.45 -12.31
C TRP A 168 -11.60 23.87 -11.98
N HIS A 169 -12.81 23.98 -11.43
CA HIS A 169 -13.38 25.25 -10.98
C HIS A 169 -12.97 25.52 -9.53
N ASP A 170 -12.50 26.73 -9.26
CA ASP A 170 -12.31 27.21 -7.90
C ASP A 170 -13.65 27.62 -7.30
N GLU A 171 -14.00 27.01 -6.17
CA GLU A 171 -15.22 27.33 -5.43
C GLU A 171 -14.93 28.08 -4.12
N GLY A 172 -13.69 28.54 -3.95
CA GLY A 172 -13.25 29.33 -2.80
C GLY A 172 -12.96 28.48 -1.57
N ILE A 173 -13.22 29.04 -0.38
CA ILE A 173 -12.92 28.38 0.89
C ILE A 173 -14.15 27.57 1.33
N GLY A 174 -13.97 26.26 1.47
CA GLY A 174 -15.00 25.35 1.96
C GLY A 174 -15.22 25.46 3.46
N TRP A 175 -14.14 25.52 4.26
CA TRP A 175 -14.12 25.71 5.72
C TRP A 175 -12.69 26.01 6.21
N TYR A 176 -12.49 26.07 7.53
CA TYR A 176 -11.19 26.29 8.16
C TYR A 176 -10.81 25.19 9.15
N GLY A 177 -9.52 24.86 9.23
CA GLY A 177 -8.92 23.96 10.21
C GLY A 177 -8.15 24.70 11.31
N VAL A 178 -7.85 23.99 12.39
CA VAL A 178 -6.99 24.46 13.51
C VAL A 178 -5.52 24.09 13.34
N GLY A 179 -5.19 23.21 12.38
CA GLY A 179 -3.83 22.77 12.07
C GLY A 179 -3.71 22.21 10.65
N GLY A 180 -2.51 22.29 10.09
CA GLY A 180 -2.22 21.93 8.70
C GLY A 180 -2.17 20.42 8.40
N ALA A 181 -1.89 20.09 7.15
CA ALA A 181 -1.71 18.73 6.68
C ALA A 181 -0.39 18.12 7.17
N SER A 182 -0.36 16.79 7.33
CA SER A 182 0.87 16.01 7.53
C SER A 182 0.80 14.72 6.74
N ALA A 183 1.88 14.36 6.05
CA ALA A 183 1.96 13.11 5.30
C ALA A 183 1.74 11.88 6.20
N ALA A 184 1.33 10.76 5.60
CA ALA A 184 1.29 9.49 6.28
C ALA A 184 2.67 9.16 6.90
N PRO A 185 2.71 8.70 8.16
CA PRO A 185 3.97 8.42 8.83
C PRO A 185 4.73 7.31 8.10
N ALA A 186 6.05 7.48 7.99
CA ALA A 186 6.91 6.42 7.48
C ALA A 186 6.97 5.27 8.49
N GLU A 187 6.73 4.05 8.02
CA GLU A 187 6.86 2.81 8.77
C GLU A 187 8.14 2.10 8.31
N THR A 188 9.09 1.89 9.23
CA THR A 188 10.33 1.13 9.00
C THR A 188 10.11 -0.35 9.36
N GLN A 189 10.94 -1.26 8.83
CA GLN A 189 10.84 -2.69 9.17
C GLN A 189 10.97 -2.95 10.69
N SER A 190 11.70 -2.08 11.39
CA SER A 190 11.87 -2.15 12.85
C SER A 190 10.63 -1.73 13.65
N ASN A 191 9.74 -0.90 13.09
CA ASN A 191 8.58 -0.38 13.81
C ASN A 191 7.22 -0.91 13.27
N ASP A 192 7.23 -1.67 12.18
CA ASP A 192 6.01 -2.09 11.47
C ASP A 192 5.18 -3.18 12.19
N GLY A 193 5.72 -3.83 13.22
CA GLY A 193 5.05 -4.90 13.97
C GLY A 193 4.80 -6.20 13.20
N ALA A 194 5.36 -6.36 12.00
CA ALA A 194 5.15 -7.54 11.16
C ALA A 194 5.77 -8.81 11.78
N TYR A 195 5.15 -9.97 11.55
CA TYR A 195 5.69 -11.26 11.97
C TYR A 195 6.81 -11.74 11.04
N ALA A 196 6.62 -11.55 9.73
CA ALA A 196 7.60 -11.86 8.71
C ALA A 196 7.76 -10.67 7.76
N SER A 197 8.98 -10.32 7.36
CA SER A 197 9.25 -9.21 6.47
C SER A 197 10.56 -9.39 5.72
N VAL A 198 10.61 -8.89 4.48
CA VAL A 198 11.82 -8.73 3.68
C VAL A 198 11.86 -7.33 3.09
N GLU A 199 13.01 -6.66 3.17
CA GLU A 199 13.22 -5.29 2.73
C GLU A 199 14.55 -5.18 1.98
N GLY A 200 14.65 -4.31 0.98
CA GLY A 200 15.90 -4.04 0.27
C GLY A 200 15.82 -2.79 -0.62
N VAL A 201 16.97 -2.27 -1.03
CA VAL A 201 17.07 -1.14 -1.97
C VAL A 201 17.25 -1.68 -3.38
N MET A 202 16.20 -1.56 -4.18
CA MET A 202 16.09 -2.14 -5.52
C MET A 202 16.36 -1.10 -6.61
N ASN A 203 17.11 -1.51 -7.64
CA ASN A 203 17.29 -0.77 -8.89
C ASN A 203 17.08 -1.74 -10.05
N LEU A 204 16.31 -1.34 -11.06
CA LEU A 204 15.99 -2.17 -12.21
C LEU A 204 16.32 -1.47 -13.53
N ARG A 205 16.99 -2.20 -14.41
CA ARG A 205 17.27 -1.86 -15.80
C ARG A 205 17.09 -3.11 -16.67
N GLY A 206 16.98 -2.91 -17.97
CA GLY A 206 16.80 -4.00 -18.91
C GLY A 206 16.47 -3.47 -20.30
N SER A 207 16.16 -4.38 -21.20
CA SER A 207 15.68 -4.06 -22.54
C SER A 207 14.78 -5.16 -23.07
N GLY A 208 13.92 -4.83 -24.03
CA GLY A 208 12.96 -5.76 -24.60
C GLY A 208 11.54 -5.51 -24.11
N SER A 209 10.73 -6.56 -24.10
CA SER A 209 9.28 -6.44 -23.90
C SER A 209 8.84 -6.46 -22.43
N GLY A 210 9.59 -7.09 -21.54
CA GLY A 210 9.31 -7.05 -20.11
C GLY A 210 10.41 -7.66 -19.25
N TYR A 211 10.60 -7.12 -18.06
CA TYR A 211 11.57 -7.60 -17.07
C TYR A 211 11.22 -7.06 -15.68
N GLN A 212 11.62 -7.80 -14.65
CA GLN A 212 11.27 -7.47 -13.26
C GLN A 212 12.36 -7.84 -12.27
N ALA A 213 12.36 -7.16 -11.13
CA ALA A 213 13.07 -7.60 -9.93
C ALA A 213 12.11 -7.55 -8.75
N LYS A 214 12.11 -8.59 -7.91
CA LYS A 214 11.16 -8.74 -6.80
C LYS A 214 11.82 -9.31 -5.56
N LEU A 215 11.33 -8.85 -4.41
CA LEU A 215 11.46 -9.57 -3.16
C LEU A 215 10.37 -10.64 -3.11
N VAL A 216 10.70 -11.83 -2.65
CA VAL A 216 9.79 -12.97 -2.56
C VAL A 216 9.75 -13.47 -1.12
N MET A 217 8.54 -13.82 -0.66
CA MET A 217 8.30 -14.47 0.61
C MET A 217 7.33 -15.64 0.42
N SER A 218 7.73 -16.83 0.87
CA SER A 218 6.92 -18.05 0.80
C SER A 218 6.73 -18.66 2.18
N GLY A 219 5.56 -19.23 2.45
CA GLY A 219 5.27 -19.91 3.72
C GLY A 219 3.91 -20.62 3.68
N GLY A 220 3.84 -21.85 4.22
CA GLY A 220 2.58 -22.60 4.35
C GLY A 220 1.85 -22.88 3.02
N GLY A 221 2.58 -22.99 1.90
CA GLY A 221 2.01 -23.18 0.56
C GLY A 221 1.62 -21.89 -0.18
N SER A 222 1.75 -20.73 0.45
CA SER A 222 1.55 -19.43 -0.20
C SER A 222 2.89 -18.80 -0.56
N THR A 223 2.90 -18.00 -1.63
CA THR A 223 4.05 -17.19 -2.07
C THR A 223 3.56 -15.81 -2.48
N VAL A 224 4.22 -14.77 -1.97
CA VAL A 224 3.99 -13.40 -2.40
C VAL A 224 5.30 -12.79 -2.87
N SER A 225 5.27 -12.15 -4.04
CA SER A 225 6.39 -11.38 -4.56
C SER A 225 5.98 -9.92 -4.75
N PHE A 226 6.94 -9.01 -4.53
CA PHE A 226 6.73 -7.57 -4.64
C PHE A 226 8.00 -6.87 -5.12
N GLY A 227 7.88 -6.00 -6.11
CA GLY A 227 9.00 -5.21 -6.61
C GLY A 227 8.68 -4.41 -7.85
N ILE A 228 9.71 -4.10 -8.63
CA ILE A 228 9.60 -3.26 -9.83
C ILE A 228 9.42 -4.17 -11.05
N GLN A 229 8.45 -3.82 -11.91
CA GLN A 229 8.19 -4.52 -13.16
C GLN A 229 8.05 -3.53 -14.30
N TYR A 230 8.81 -3.74 -15.38
CA TYR A 230 8.63 -3.08 -16.66
C TYR A 230 7.90 -4.02 -17.62
N GLU A 231 6.89 -3.49 -18.30
CA GLU A 231 6.21 -4.16 -19.39
C GLU A 231 5.84 -3.13 -20.47
N GLN A 232 6.23 -3.40 -21.71
CA GLN A 232 6.10 -2.45 -22.82
C GLN A 232 4.64 -1.97 -23.08
N ASP A 233 3.64 -2.78 -22.74
CA ASP A 233 2.24 -2.58 -23.11
C ASP A 233 1.31 -2.34 -21.91
N ILE A 234 1.87 -2.26 -20.70
CA ILE A 234 1.08 -2.19 -19.46
C ILE A 234 0.18 -0.94 -19.38
N HIS A 235 0.62 0.19 -19.94
CA HIS A 235 -0.15 1.43 -19.97
C HIS A 235 -1.43 1.33 -20.80
N TYR A 236 -1.52 0.39 -21.75
CA TYR A 236 -2.76 0.15 -22.51
C TYR A 236 -3.82 -0.55 -21.65
N ALA A 237 -3.41 -1.40 -20.71
CA ALA A 237 -4.30 -2.06 -19.77
C ALA A 237 -4.60 -1.16 -18.55
N TYR A 238 -3.66 -0.30 -18.18
CA TYR A 238 -3.71 0.53 -16.99
C TYR A 238 -3.31 2.00 -17.30
N PRO A 239 -4.21 2.76 -17.95
CA PRO A 239 -3.92 4.12 -18.40
C PRO A 239 -3.71 5.11 -17.24
N GLN A 240 -4.04 4.73 -16.00
CA GLN A 240 -3.75 5.53 -14.82
C GLN A 240 -2.26 5.66 -14.50
N TYR A 241 -1.39 4.83 -15.09
CA TYR A 241 0.05 4.94 -14.91
C TYR A 241 0.68 5.75 -16.06
N PRO A 242 1.51 6.76 -15.76
CA PRO A 242 2.11 7.62 -16.78
C PRO A 242 3.19 6.93 -17.63
N GLY A 243 3.51 5.67 -17.36
CA GLY A 243 4.55 4.92 -18.07
C GLY A 243 4.45 3.42 -17.87
N ASN A 244 5.46 2.72 -18.37
CA ASN A 244 5.47 1.27 -18.51
C ASN A 244 6.08 0.51 -17.31
N THR A 245 6.22 1.18 -16.18
CA THR A 245 6.92 0.63 -15.02
C THR A 245 6.09 0.83 -13.77
N VAL A 246 5.89 -0.25 -13.03
CA VAL A 246 5.02 -0.28 -11.86
C VAL A 246 5.67 -1.03 -10.71
N PHE A 247 5.21 -0.74 -9.50
CA PHE A 247 5.33 -1.65 -8.37
C PHE A 247 4.22 -2.70 -8.46
N LEU A 248 4.62 -3.96 -8.64
CA LEU A 248 3.69 -5.07 -8.84
C LEU A 248 3.80 -6.10 -7.72
N VAL A 249 2.63 -6.60 -7.30
CA VAL A 249 2.48 -7.72 -6.38
C VAL A 249 1.98 -8.93 -7.15
N GLU A 250 2.60 -10.09 -6.92
CA GLU A 250 2.02 -11.39 -7.24
C GLU A 250 1.74 -12.13 -5.94
N ASN A 251 0.48 -12.47 -5.69
CA ASN A 251 0.04 -13.21 -4.51
C ASN A 251 -0.55 -14.55 -4.95
N VAL A 252 0.15 -15.65 -4.67
CA VAL A 252 -0.19 -17.01 -5.08
C VAL A 252 -0.41 -17.88 -3.84
N MET A 253 -1.58 -18.51 -3.73
CA MET A 253 -1.98 -19.33 -2.58
C MET A 253 -2.34 -20.75 -3.03
N SER A 254 -1.54 -21.76 -2.65
CA SER A 254 -1.74 -23.14 -3.13
C SER A 254 -3.06 -23.78 -2.70
N HIS A 255 -3.71 -23.26 -1.65
CA HIS A 255 -4.97 -23.79 -1.08
C HIS A 255 -5.98 -22.70 -0.66
N ALA A 256 -5.83 -21.50 -1.23
CA ALA A 256 -6.66 -20.27 -1.13
C ALA A 256 -7.63 -20.08 0.05
N THR A 257 -7.51 -18.98 0.82
CA THR A 257 -8.62 -18.45 1.65
C THR A 257 -8.68 -16.90 1.81
N GLN A 258 -8.37 -15.99 0.87
CA GLN A 258 -8.57 -15.95 -0.59
C GLN A 258 -7.88 -14.69 -1.18
N ALA A 259 -7.36 -14.78 -2.41
CA ALA A 259 -7.45 -13.70 -3.41
C ALA A 259 -7.49 -14.30 -4.83
N GLY A 260 -8.47 -13.86 -5.64
CA GLY A 260 -8.70 -14.14 -7.07
C GLY A 260 -8.93 -15.60 -7.52
N PRO A 261 -9.30 -15.83 -8.81
CA PRO A 261 -9.54 -17.16 -9.36
C PRO A 261 -8.35 -18.10 -9.12
N ALA A 262 -8.64 -19.31 -8.62
CA ALA A 262 -7.65 -20.31 -8.25
C ALA A 262 -6.59 -19.84 -7.21
N GLY A 263 -6.92 -18.84 -6.37
CA GLY A 263 -6.02 -18.38 -5.30
C GLY A 263 -4.86 -17.52 -5.78
N LYS A 264 -5.02 -16.82 -6.91
CA LYS A 264 -4.01 -15.90 -7.46
C LYS A 264 -4.53 -14.47 -7.55
N GLN A 265 -3.71 -13.51 -7.17
CA GLN A 265 -3.99 -12.08 -7.32
C GLN A 265 -2.75 -11.33 -7.80
N TYR A 266 -2.94 -10.48 -8.80
CA TYR A 266 -1.95 -9.53 -9.28
C TYR A 266 -2.41 -8.12 -8.91
N MET A 267 -1.54 -7.32 -8.28
CA MET A 267 -1.86 -5.94 -7.92
C MET A 267 -0.83 -5.00 -8.51
N TYR A 268 -1.33 -4.06 -9.30
CA TYR A 268 -0.58 -2.94 -9.85
C TYR A 268 -0.79 -1.77 -8.88
N LEU A 269 0.23 -1.43 -8.09
CA LEU A 269 0.02 -0.53 -6.95
C LEU A 269 0.27 0.93 -7.34
N ARG A 270 1.41 1.21 -7.95
CA ARG A 270 1.86 2.56 -8.27
C ARG A 270 2.87 2.55 -9.41
N ALA A 271 3.01 3.66 -10.12
CA ALA A 271 4.12 3.87 -11.03
C ALA A 271 5.47 3.75 -10.31
N ALA A 272 6.45 3.18 -11.00
CA ALA A 272 7.83 3.04 -10.55
C ALA A 272 8.79 3.64 -11.58
N SER A 273 10.03 3.87 -11.18
CA SER A 273 11.08 4.40 -12.04
C SER A 273 12.13 3.33 -12.33
N LEU A 274 12.55 3.23 -13.60
CA LEU A 274 13.76 2.48 -13.95
C LEU A 274 15.01 3.28 -13.60
N SER A 275 16.12 2.56 -13.40
CA SER A 275 17.44 3.14 -13.11
C SER A 275 17.52 4.02 -11.85
N GLN A 276 16.49 4.01 -11.00
CA GLN A 276 16.43 4.75 -9.73
C GLN A 276 16.31 3.77 -8.58
N ASP A 277 16.95 4.11 -7.46
CA ASP A 277 16.85 3.32 -6.24
C ASP A 277 15.45 3.50 -5.63
N ALA A 278 14.83 2.38 -5.28
CA ALA A 278 13.61 2.33 -4.50
C ALA A 278 13.80 1.37 -3.33
N LYS A 279 13.60 1.84 -2.11
CA LYS A 279 13.54 0.95 -0.94
C LYS A 279 12.20 0.24 -0.96
N VAL A 280 12.19 -1.08 -1.15
CA VAL A 280 10.98 -1.91 -1.23
C VAL A 280 10.89 -2.83 -0.03
N ARG A 281 9.69 -2.98 0.55
CA ARG A 281 9.44 -3.93 1.65
C ARG A 281 8.12 -4.67 1.45
N LEU A 282 8.16 -5.96 1.79
CA LEU A 282 7.03 -6.86 1.90
C LEU A 282 6.92 -7.33 3.36
N SER A 283 5.76 -7.11 4.01
CA SER A 283 5.56 -7.47 5.42
C SER A 283 4.24 -8.21 5.64
N TRP A 284 4.29 -9.36 6.30
CA TRP A 284 3.14 -10.19 6.67
C TRP A 284 2.86 -10.18 8.17
N TYR A 285 1.57 -10.17 8.50
CA TYR A 285 1.02 -10.03 9.84
C TYR A 285 0.15 -11.23 10.20
N THR A 286 0.06 -11.54 11.51
CA THR A 286 -0.67 -12.72 12.01
C THR A 286 -2.20 -12.64 11.81
N ASP A 287 -2.73 -11.48 11.45
CA ASP A 287 -4.13 -11.29 11.03
C ASP A 287 -4.33 -11.56 9.51
N ASN A 288 -3.34 -12.22 8.89
CA ASN A 288 -3.22 -12.52 7.46
C ASN A 288 -3.12 -11.29 6.55
N THR A 289 -2.94 -10.08 7.11
CA THR A 289 -2.64 -8.90 6.29
C THR A 289 -1.23 -9.01 5.75
N ILE A 290 -1.07 -8.67 4.48
CA ILE A 290 0.23 -8.41 3.89
C ILE A 290 0.26 -6.98 3.35
N ARG A 291 1.33 -6.25 3.66
CA ARG A 291 1.51 -4.84 3.32
C ARG A 291 2.76 -4.65 2.47
N PHE A 292 2.69 -3.70 1.55
CA PHE A 292 3.73 -3.40 0.58
C PHE A 292 4.17 -1.95 0.75
N PHE A 293 5.47 -1.73 0.89
CA PHE A 293 6.02 -0.40 1.16
C PHE A 293 7.05 0.00 0.12
N VAL A 294 7.03 1.30 -0.23
CA VAL A 294 8.08 1.95 -1.01
C VAL A 294 8.56 3.16 -0.23
N ASN A 295 9.87 3.22 0.04
CA ASN A 295 10.50 4.28 0.83
C ASN A 295 9.80 4.48 2.19
N ASP A 296 9.54 3.37 2.88
CA ASP A 296 8.85 3.31 4.18
C ASP A 296 7.40 3.83 4.17
N GLN A 297 6.80 4.07 3.00
CA GLN A 297 5.38 4.42 2.86
C GLN A 297 4.60 3.21 2.36
N GLU A 298 3.48 2.89 3.03
CA GLU A 298 2.60 1.82 2.55
C GLU A 298 1.93 2.26 1.23
N ILE A 299 2.05 1.44 0.19
CA ILE A 299 1.46 1.70 -1.12
C ILE A 299 0.39 0.68 -1.51
N GLY A 300 0.11 -0.29 -0.63
CA GLY A 300 -0.95 -1.26 -0.84
C GLY A 300 -0.93 -2.38 0.20
N ARG A 301 -2.01 -3.15 0.22
CA ARG A 301 -2.19 -4.31 1.10
C ARG A 301 -3.18 -5.32 0.52
N THR A 302 -3.08 -6.57 0.96
CA THR A 302 -4.06 -7.63 0.67
C THR A 302 -4.09 -8.67 1.79
N LYS A 303 -4.81 -9.78 1.59
CA LYS A 303 -4.87 -10.92 2.50
C LYS A 303 -4.16 -12.14 1.90
N THR A 304 -3.33 -12.78 2.72
CA THR A 304 -2.67 -14.05 2.41
C THR A 304 -2.49 -14.85 3.69
N THR A 305 -2.94 -16.10 3.69
CA THR A 305 -2.67 -17.04 4.79
C THR A 305 -1.28 -17.64 4.58
N MET A 306 -0.36 -17.41 5.52
CA MET A 306 0.98 -17.99 5.54
C MET A 306 1.23 -18.65 6.88
N SER A 307 2.14 -19.63 6.90
CA SER A 307 2.69 -20.18 8.13
C SER A 307 4.17 -20.44 7.95
N ALA A 308 4.90 -20.39 9.06
CA ALA A 308 6.29 -20.83 9.10
C ALA A 308 6.42 -22.30 8.63
N PRO A 309 7.59 -22.71 8.10
CA PRO A 309 8.80 -21.89 7.92
C PRO A 309 8.69 -20.91 6.74
N PHE A 310 9.27 -19.72 6.88
CA PHE A 310 9.29 -18.69 5.83
C PHE A 310 10.56 -18.76 4.97
N ILE A 311 10.40 -18.83 3.64
CA ILE A 311 11.50 -18.70 2.68
C ILE A 311 11.48 -17.28 2.12
N PHE A 312 12.63 -16.62 2.09
CA PHE A 312 12.79 -15.31 1.46
C PHE A 312 13.73 -15.42 0.26
N ALA A 313 13.47 -14.67 -0.80
CA ALA A 313 14.35 -14.65 -1.96
C ALA A 313 14.35 -13.29 -2.66
N VAL A 314 15.37 -13.08 -3.48
CA VAL A 314 15.35 -12.08 -4.55
C VAL A 314 15.21 -12.81 -5.87
N GLU A 315 14.25 -12.38 -6.68
CA GLU A 315 14.01 -12.91 -8.02
C GLU A 315 14.19 -11.80 -9.06
N GLY A 316 14.72 -12.18 -10.21
CA GLY A 316 14.72 -11.35 -11.41
C GLY A 316 14.35 -12.18 -12.62
N SER A 317 13.43 -11.66 -13.44
CA SER A 317 12.83 -12.41 -14.55
C SER A 317 12.77 -11.58 -15.82
N ALA A 318 12.69 -12.27 -16.95
CA ALA A 318 12.46 -11.69 -18.27
C ALA A 318 11.14 -12.22 -18.85
N ALA A 319 10.33 -11.35 -19.45
CA ALA A 319 9.01 -11.71 -19.96
C ALA A 319 9.10 -12.60 -21.21
N ARG A 320 10.07 -12.32 -22.10
CA ARG A 320 10.28 -13.06 -23.34
C ARG A 320 11.74 -13.42 -23.56
N ASN A 321 11.94 -14.50 -24.32
CA ASN A 321 13.26 -14.91 -24.75
C ASN A 321 13.95 -13.78 -25.53
N GLY A 322 15.20 -13.49 -25.18
CA GLY A 322 15.98 -12.41 -25.76
C GLY A 322 15.86 -11.06 -25.05
N ASP A 323 14.88 -10.87 -24.16
CA ASP A 323 14.82 -9.71 -23.26
C ASP A 323 16.01 -9.76 -22.27
N THR A 324 16.43 -8.60 -21.79
CA THR A 324 17.55 -8.47 -20.86
C THR A 324 17.12 -7.87 -19.54
N ILE A 325 17.81 -8.29 -18.47
CA ILE A 325 17.68 -7.75 -17.13
C ILE A 325 19.04 -7.33 -16.60
N ASN A 326 19.06 -6.23 -15.87
CA ASN A 326 20.14 -5.80 -15.00
C ASN A 326 19.51 -5.19 -13.75
N ALA A 327 19.49 -5.96 -12.68
CA ALA A 327 18.86 -5.61 -11.42
C ALA A 327 19.86 -5.71 -10.28
N THR A 328 19.74 -4.81 -9.31
CA THR A 328 20.44 -4.93 -8.03
C THR A 328 19.44 -4.77 -6.89
N VAL A 329 19.57 -5.59 -5.86
CA VAL A 329 18.86 -5.41 -4.60
C VAL A 329 19.89 -5.41 -3.48
N ARG A 330 20.13 -4.22 -2.93
CA ARG A 330 21.16 -3.96 -1.92
C ARG A 330 20.56 -3.91 -0.53
N ASN A 331 21.40 -4.20 0.46
CA ASN A 331 21.08 -4.14 1.87
C ASN A 331 19.79 -4.91 2.19
N VAL A 332 19.66 -6.14 1.66
CA VAL A 332 18.47 -6.94 1.90
C VAL A 332 18.48 -7.46 3.32
N THR A 333 17.41 -7.13 4.06
CA THR A 333 17.19 -7.48 5.46
C THR A 333 15.91 -8.31 5.60
N VAL A 334 15.94 -9.29 6.51
CA VAL A 334 14.79 -10.15 6.80
C VAL A 334 14.45 -10.16 8.28
N LYS A 335 13.16 -10.33 8.55
CA LYS A 335 12.54 -10.50 9.88
C LYS A 335 11.61 -11.70 9.81
N ALA A 336 11.68 -12.61 10.78
CA ALA A 336 10.76 -13.73 10.93
C ALA A 336 10.65 -14.16 12.40
N GLY A 337 9.40 -14.19 12.89
CA GLY A 337 8.94 -14.86 14.10
C GLY A 337 9.64 -14.56 15.42
N ASN A 338 9.35 -15.46 16.37
CA ASN A 338 9.77 -15.38 17.78
C ASN A 338 10.54 -16.65 18.22
N ASN A 339 10.83 -17.58 17.31
CA ASN A 339 11.60 -18.78 17.63
C ASN A 339 12.37 -19.35 16.43
N ALA A 340 13.29 -20.24 16.78
CA ALA A 340 14.06 -21.16 15.95
C ALA A 340 13.39 -21.65 14.64
N ALA A 341 12.15 -22.14 14.72
CA ALA A 341 11.49 -22.83 13.60
C ALA A 341 10.78 -21.86 12.64
N SER A 342 10.85 -20.55 12.91
CA SER A 342 10.08 -19.54 12.18
C SER A 342 10.65 -19.24 10.79
N TYR A 343 11.90 -19.60 10.49
CA TYR A 343 12.54 -19.34 9.20
C TYR A 343 12.83 -20.62 8.42
N GLY A 344 12.81 -20.53 7.08
CA GLY A 344 13.05 -21.58 6.12
C GLY A 344 14.11 -21.21 5.09
N THR A 345 15.32 -21.72 5.29
CA THR A 345 16.24 -22.36 4.33
C THR A 345 17.57 -22.49 5.08
N ILE A 346 18.08 -23.71 5.10
CA ILE A 346 19.16 -24.12 5.99
C ILE A 346 20.42 -24.32 5.12
N SER A 347 21.00 -23.21 4.68
CA SER A 347 22.16 -23.21 3.77
C SER A 347 22.85 -21.84 3.77
N GLY A 348 23.89 -21.68 2.97
CA GLY A 348 24.53 -20.39 2.76
C GLY A 348 23.63 -19.44 1.96
N TRP A 349 23.97 -18.15 1.98
CA TRP A 349 23.34 -17.08 1.18
C TRP A 349 23.67 -17.22 -0.32
N ASN A 350 23.43 -18.39 -0.91
CA ASN A 350 23.87 -18.76 -2.25
C ASN A 350 23.09 -19.98 -2.80
N ASP A 351 21.88 -20.25 -2.30
CA ASP A 351 21.03 -21.22 -3.00
C ASP A 351 20.46 -20.50 -4.23
N ARG A 352 21.27 -20.51 -5.29
CA ARG A 352 21.12 -19.81 -6.56
C ARG A 352 20.52 -20.78 -7.58
N ASN A 353 19.41 -20.34 -8.16
CA ASN A 353 18.74 -21.02 -9.24
C ASN A 353 18.79 -20.09 -10.45
N ASP A 354 19.63 -20.43 -11.42
CA ASP A 354 19.81 -19.67 -12.65
C ASP A 354 19.27 -20.49 -13.81
N TYR A 355 18.41 -19.89 -14.61
CA TYR A 355 17.84 -20.56 -15.75
C TYR A 355 17.98 -19.69 -16.99
N PHE A 356 18.31 -20.36 -18.09
CA PHE A 356 18.20 -19.80 -19.44
C PHE A 356 18.83 -18.41 -19.60
N GLY A 357 20.08 -18.27 -19.15
CA GLY A 357 20.92 -17.09 -19.43
C GLY A 357 20.72 -15.92 -18.47
N LEU A 358 19.95 -16.13 -17.41
CA LEU A 358 19.80 -15.19 -16.30
C LEU A 358 20.67 -15.63 -15.13
N ASP A 359 21.42 -14.69 -14.57
CA ASP A 359 22.47 -14.94 -13.58
C ASP A 359 22.23 -14.10 -12.32
N GLY A 360 21.83 -14.72 -11.21
CA GLY A 360 21.78 -14.11 -9.88
C GLY A 360 23.03 -14.33 -9.02
N THR A 361 23.78 -13.27 -8.70
CA THR A 361 24.99 -13.32 -7.86
C THR A 361 24.81 -12.61 -6.52
N VAL A 362 25.28 -13.20 -5.42
CA VAL A 362 25.50 -12.48 -4.16
C VAL A 362 26.82 -11.72 -4.22
N THR A 363 26.73 -10.39 -4.30
CA THR A 363 27.87 -9.48 -4.47
C THR A 363 28.46 -9.02 -3.15
N LYS A 364 27.68 -9.09 -2.06
CA LYS A 364 28.14 -8.83 -0.69
C LYS A 364 27.41 -9.77 0.27
N GLN A 365 28.16 -10.54 1.04
CA GLN A 365 27.61 -11.39 2.10
C GLN A 365 27.07 -10.53 3.27
N GLY A 366 25.93 -10.93 3.84
CA GLY A 366 25.36 -10.29 5.03
C GLY A 366 26.03 -10.74 6.34
N THR A 367 25.59 -10.19 7.48
CA THR A 367 26.11 -10.50 8.83
C THR A 367 25.06 -11.14 9.74
N VAL A 368 25.44 -12.22 10.44
CA VAL A 368 24.59 -13.05 11.32
C VAL A 368 24.24 -12.39 12.63
N ASN A 369 22.94 -12.41 12.99
CA ASN A 369 22.52 -12.22 14.38
C ASN A 369 22.64 -13.57 15.12
N ASN A 370 23.53 -13.62 16.11
CA ASN A 370 23.93 -14.83 16.84
C ASN A 370 23.22 -15.01 18.20
N GLU A 371 22.17 -14.25 18.49
CA GLU A 371 21.45 -14.34 19.78
C GLU A 371 20.48 -15.56 19.80
N ASN A 372 21.03 -16.75 20.13
CA ASN A 372 20.42 -18.08 20.43
C ASN A 372 18.95 -18.34 19.96
N GLY A 373 18.55 -19.07 18.89
CA GLY A 373 19.10 -19.92 17.80
C GLY A 373 17.99 -20.96 17.42
N PRO A 374 17.90 -21.56 16.20
CA PRO A 374 18.55 -21.31 14.92
C PRO A 374 17.57 -20.68 13.91
N PHE A 375 17.69 -19.38 13.62
CA PHE A 375 16.89 -18.59 12.66
C PHE A 375 15.66 -17.81 13.19
N ASN A 376 15.66 -17.50 14.48
CA ASN A 376 14.79 -16.48 15.03
C ASN A 376 15.42 -15.09 14.84
N THR A 377 14.64 -14.09 14.45
CA THR A 377 15.11 -12.70 14.44
C THR A 377 14.83 -11.95 15.74
N ASN A 378 14.05 -12.53 16.67
CA ASN A 378 13.50 -11.86 17.86
C ASN A 378 12.80 -10.54 17.50
N GLY A 379 12.24 -10.45 16.30
CA GLY A 379 11.65 -9.22 15.76
C GLY A 379 12.64 -8.16 15.29
N VAL A 380 13.96 -8.40 15.34
CA VAL A 380 15.01 -7.47 14.89
C VAL A 380 15.41 -7.76 13.44
N PRO A 381 15.45 -6.76 12.54
CA PRO A 381 16.00 -6.95 11.20
C PRO A 381 17.36 -7.61 11.22
N SER A 382 17.53 -8.65 10.42
CA SER A 382 18.79 -9.37 10.30
C SER A 382 19.30 -9.31 8.85
N TYR A 383 20.62 -9.10 8.73
CA TYR A 383 21.45 -9.11 7.51
C TYR A 383 21.23 -7.97 6.50
N GLY A 384 22.25 -7.68 5.69
CA GLY A 384 22.30 -6.64 4.67
C GLY A 384 23.09 -7.13 3.44
N VAL A 385 22.58 -8.21 2.85
CA VAL A 385 23.16 -8.87 1.66
C VAL A 385 22.92 -8.00 0.41
N ASP A 386 23.87 -7.99 -0.52
CA ASP A 386 23.67 -7.37 -1.83
C ASP A 386 23.58 -8.44 -2.91
N VAL A 387 22.51 -8.38 -3.70
CA VAL A 387 22.20 -9.28 -4.80
C VAL A 387 22.24 -8.50 -6.12
N ALA A 388 22.82 -9.11 -7.15
CA ALA A 388 22.73 -8.65 -8.53
C ALA A 388 22.12 -9.74 -9.40
N ILE A 389 21.17 -9.40 -10.26
CA ILE A 389 20.57 -10.33 -11.23
C ILE A 389 20.73 -9.74 -12.62
N ASN A 390 21.51 -10.40 -13.47
CA ASN A 390 21.88 -9.90 -14.79
C ASN A 390 21.74 -10.99 -15.85
N GLY A 391 21.39 -10.61 -17.07
CA GLY A 391 21.49 -11.55 -18.17
C GLY A 391 20.56 -11.24 -19.33
N ARG A 392 20.58 -12.17 -20.28
CA ARG A 392 19.68 -12.19 -21.43
C ARG A 392 19.01 -13.55 -21.47
N ALA A 393 17.68 -13.55 -21.46
CA ALA A 393 16.92 -14.79 -21.60
C ALA A 393 17.32 -15.49 -22.92
N ASN A 394 17.70 -16.77 -22.84
CA ASN A 394 18.30 -17.50 -23.96
C ASN A 394 17.87 -18.98 -24.06
N ILE A 395 16.58 -19.27 -23.86
CA ILE A 395 16.05 -20.62 -24.10
C ILE A 395 16.27 -21.00 -25.58
N PRO A 396 16.88 -22.15 -25.88
CA PRO A 396 17.02 -22.61 -27.26
C PRO A 396 15.67 -22.85 -27.94
N GLY A 397 15.58 -22.47 -29.22
CA GLY A 397 14.41 -22.73 -30.06
C GLY A 397 13.16 -21.93 -29.68
N ASN A 398 12.01 -22.48 -30.06
CA ASN A 398 10.69 -21.91 -29.82
C ASN A 398 9.86 -22.81 -28.90
N GLY A 399 8.84 -22.23 -28.26
CA GLY A 399 7.88 -22.93 -27.44
C GLY A 399 7.02 -23.93 -28.22
N PRO A 400 6.18 -24.71 -27.52
CA PRO A 400 5.34 -25.74 -28.13
C PRO A 400 4.38 -25.22 -29.22
N ASP A 401 4.06 -23.93 -29.20
CA ASP A 401 3.21 -23.25 -30.19
C ASP A 401 3.99 -22.68 -31.39
N GLY A 402 5.30 -22.95 -31.46
CA GLY A 402 6.19 -22.46 -32.51
C GLY A 402 6.60 -20.99 -32.36
N LYS A 403 6.25 -20.33 -31.25
CA LYS A 403 6.61 -18.93 -30.97
C LYS A 403 7.80 -18.80 -30.03
N PRO A 404 8.46 -17.63 -29.96
CA PRO A 404 9.51 -17.40 -28.98
C PRO A 404 9.01 -17.65 -27.55
N TRP A 405 9.87 -18.23 -26.72
CA TRP A 405 9.52 -18.53 -25.33
C TRP A 405 9.14 -17.27 -24.54
N THR A 406 8.17 -17.47 -23.65
CA THR A 406 7.66 -16.48 -22.69
C THR A 406 7.71 -17.06 -21.29
N TRP A 407 7.58 -16.20 -20.27
CA TRP A 407 7.47 -16.56 -18.85
C TRP A 407 6.37 -17.61 -18.54
N ASP A 408 5.33 -17.71 -19.38
CA ASP A 408 4.22 -18.66 -19.20
C ASP A 408 4.52 -20.02 -19.85
N THR A 409 5.26 -19.99 -20.97
CA THR A 409 5.56 -21.19 -21.77
C THR A 409 6.86 -21.87 -21.35
N CYS A 410 7.77 -21.17 -20.65
CA CYS A 410 9.12 -21.66 -20.37
C CYS A 410 9.15 -22.92 -19.49
N PHE A 411 8.09 -23.19 -18.72
CA PHE A 411 8.03 -24.36 -17.84
C PHE A 411 8.14 -25.71 -18.59
N SER A 412 7.83 -25.76 -19.89
CA SER A 412 8.04 -26.97 -20.71
C SER A 412 9.42 -27.04 -21.36
N ALA A 413 10.26 -26.01 -21.24
CA ALA A 413 11.62 -26.05 -21.75
C ALA A 413 12.48 -27.01 -20.91
N VAL A 414 13.43 -27.68 -21.57
CA VAL A 414 14.38 -28.59 -20.94
C VAL A 414 15.66 -27.83 -20.64
N ASP A 415 16.08 -27.79 -19.38
CA ASP A 415 17.35 -27.20 -18.99
C ASP A 415 18.51 -28.02 -19.59
N PRO A 416 19.44 -27.38 -20.31
CA PRO A 416 20.51 -28.09 -21.01
C PRO A 416 21.57 -28.70 -20.08
N THR A 417 21.64 -28.24 -18.82
CA THR A 417 22.62 -28.68 -17.82
C THR A 417 22.09 -29.84 -17.00
N THR A 418 20.84 -29.74 -16.52
CA THR A 418 20.23 -30.74 -15.63
C THR A 418 19.32 -31.72 -16.36
N ASN A 419 18.95 -31.43 -17.61
CA ASN A 419 17.99 -32.20 -18.42
C ASN A 419 16.60 -32.33 -17.77
N THR A 420 16.21 -31.34 -16.96
CA THR A 420 14.90 -31.26 -16.28
C THR A 420 14.03 -30.16 -16.87
N THR A 421 12.72 -30.24 -16.66
CA THR A 421 11.74 -29.21 -17.04
C THR A 421 11.23 -28.48 -15.79
N GLY A 422 10.36 -27.47 -15.98
CA GLY A 422 9.72 -26.73 -14.88
C GLY A 422 10.50 -25.51 -14.41
N HIS A 423 11.41 -25.01 -15.25
CA HIS A 423 12.26 -23.87 -14.93
C HIS A 423 11.62 -22.55 -15.40
N PRO A 424 11.52 -21.53 -14.54
CA PRO A 424 11.06 -20.21 -14.95
C PRO A 424 12.11 -19.49 -15.81
N LEU A 425 11.70 -18.46 -16.55
CA LEU A 425 12.60 -17.47 -17.15
C LEU A 425 13.08 -16.47 -16.08
N SER A 426 13.70 -17.01 -15.02
CA SER A 426 14.14 -16.24 -13.85
C SER A 426 15.52 -16.70 -13.37
N ALA A 427 16.21 -15.80 -12.68
CA ALA A 427 17.21 -16.17 -11.68
C ALA A 427 16.65 -15.86 -10.28
N VAL A 428 16.88 -16.77 -9.33
CA VAL A 428 16.40 -16.65 -7.95
C VAL A 428 17.55 -16.91 -7.00
N ILE A 429 17.75 -16.00 -6.06
CA ILE A 429 18.66 -16.17 -4.93
C ILE A 429 17.83 -16.32 -3.67
N ASN A 430 17.81 -17.52 -3.10
CA ASN A 430 17.25 -17.71 -1.79
C ASN A 430 18.13 -17.00 -0.76
N ILE A 431 17.47 -16.15 0.01
CA ILE A 431 18.04 -15.52 1.18
C ILE A 431 17.81 -16.54 2.30
N ALA A 432 18.90 -17.07 2.84
CA ALA A 432 18.89 -18.05 3.92
C ALA A 432 19.63 -17.48 5.13
N GLN A 433 19.13 -17.71 6.34
CA GLN A 433 19.94 -17.44 7.53
C GLN A 433 20.90 -18.62 7.74
N LYS A 434 22.17 -18.32 8.01
CA LYS A 434 23.23 -19.33 8.17
C LYS A 434 23.11 -19.99 9.56
N ARG A 435 23.24 -21.33 9.63
CA ARG A 435 23.29 -22.10 10.89
C ARG A 435 24.44 -21.67 11.78
#